data_AF-A0A2V7UQU2-F1
#
_entry.id   AF-A0A2V7UQU2-F1
#
_cell.length_a   1.000
_cell.length_b   1.000
_cell.length_c   1.000
_cell.angle_alpha   90.00
_cell.angle_beta   90.00
_cell.angle_gamma   90.00
#
_symmetry.space_group_name_H-M   'P 1'
#
loop_
_entity.id
_entity.type
_entity.pdbx_description
1 polymer ?
#
loop_
_entity_poly.entity_id
_entity_poly.type
_entity_poly.pdbx_seq_one_letter_code
_entity_poly.pdbx_strand_id
1 'polypeptide(L)'
;MLLATGFLLVWTDSPAVLARVYLTQDEALKGAFPSPARAERKTLFLDEAQAGAIEKEAGSKLGSRVFSYYVGRGADGLLGYAYFDTHLVRTLPETIMVLLGPDGKIKRVEVLSFSEDLALHRGIRNLTGASLTAEAITAACRRILALHRRVGGGKE
;
A
#
# COMPACT_ATOMS: atom_id res chain seq x y z
N MET A 1 -33.93 16.39 49.71
CA MET A 1 -33.64 17.28 48.57
C MET A 1 -32.13 17.27 48.33
N LEU A 2 -31.69 16.35 47.47
CA LEU A 2 -30.95 16.56 46.19
C LEU A 2 -29.49 17.01 46.39
N LEU A 3 -28.53 16.07 46.36
CA LEU A 3 -27.82 15.54 45.17
C LEU A 3 -26.84 16.54 44.55
N ALA A 4 -25.55 16.18 44.53
CA ALA A 4 -24.70 16.24 43.33
C ALA A 4 -23.29 15.72 43.64
N THR A 5 -23.10 14.41 43.50
CA THR A 5 -21.78 13.77 43.42
C THR A 5 -21.17 14.11 42.08
N GLY A 6 -20.12 14.95 42.05
CA GLY A 6 -19.43 15.33 40.82
C GLY A 6 -18.62 14.17 40.26
N PHE A 7 -19.05 13.64 39.12
CA PHE A 7 -18.32 12.65 38.34
C PHE A 7 -17.38 13.39 37.37
N LEU A 8 -16.09 13.43 37.66
CA LEU A 8 -15.08 14.00 36.76
C LEU A 8 -14.79 12.97 35.66
N LEU A 9 -15.43 13.13 34.51
CA LEU A 9 -15.16 12.37 33.28
C LEU A 9 -13.83 12.86 32.70
N VAL A 10 -12.74 12.13 33.00
CA VAL A 10 -11.45 12.33 32.34
C VAL A 10 -11.58 11.80 30.92
N TRP A 11 -11.68 12.71 29.96
CA TRP A 11 -11.57 12.38 28.54
C TRP A 11 -10.09 12.08 28.27
N THR A 12 -9.77 10.80 28.04
CA THR A 12 -8.46 10.41 27.53
C THR A 12 -8.49 10.63 26.03
N ASP A 13 -8.07 11.81 25.59
CA ASP A 13 -7.79 12.09 24.19
C ASP A 13 -6.61 11.19 23.80
N SER A 14 -6.92 10.01 23.26
CA SER A 14 -5.89 9.15 22.67
C SER A 14 -5.42 9.86 21.41
N PRO A 15 -4.16 10.31 21.32
CA PRO A 15 -3.69 10.91 20.08
C PRO A 15 -3.68 9.80 19.03
N ALA A 16 -4.64 9.86 18.11
CA ALA A 16 -4.57 9.09 16.89
C ALA A 16 -3.26 9.48 16.21
N VAL A 17 -2.31 8.54 16.13
CA VAL A 17 -1.08 8.71 15.35
C VAL A 17 -1.50 8.77 13.90
N LEU A 18 -1.81 9.98 13.42
CA LEU A 18 -2.16 10.23 12.03
C LEU A 18 -0.91 10.01 11.19
N ALA A 19 -0.97 9.01 10.30
CA ALA A 19 0.09 8.77 9.34
C ALA A 19 0.32 10.03 8.50
N ARG A 20 1.58 10.48 8.39
CA ARG A 20 1.92 11.59 7.51
C ARG A 20 1.82 11.10 6.07
N VAL A 21 0.89 11.68 5.31
CA VAL A 21 0.73 11.42 3.87
C VAL A 21 1.78 12.26 3.14
N TYR A 22 2.74 11.61 2.49
CA TYR A 22 3.78 12.26 1.70
C TYR A 22 3.35 12.44 0.24
N LEU A 23 2.55 11.50 -0.28
CA LEU A 23 1.97 11.54 -1.61
C LEU A 23 0.56 10.92 -1.56
N THR A 24 -0.44 11.59 -2.13
CA THR A 24 -1.79 11.00 -2.23
C THR A 24 -1.84 9.92 -3.31
N GLN A 25 -2.81 8.99 -3.23
CA GLN A 25 -2.97 7.97 -4.28
C GLN A 25 -3.23 8.60 -5.66
N ASP A 26 -3.98 9.69 -5.72
CA ASP A 26 -4.28 10.40 -6.97
C ASP A 26 -3.02 11.04 -7.57
N GLU A 27 -2.18 11.69 -6.76
CA GLU A 27 -0.90 12.25 -7.23
C GLU A 27 0.07 11.15 -7.69
N ALA A 28 0.12 10.03 -6.96
CA ALA A 28 0.92 8.87 -7.35
C ALA A 28 0.45 8.28 -8.69
N LEU A 29 -0.87 8.17 -8.89
CA LEU A 29 -1.45 7.71 -10.15
C LEU A 29 -1.20 8.69 -11.30
N LYS A 30 -1.30 10.01 -11.06
CA LYS A 30 -0.95 11.04 -12.05
C LYS A 30 0.54 10.96 -12.43
N GLY A 31 1.41 10.71 -11.45
CA GLY A 31 2.84 10.50 -11.67
C GLY A 31 3.19 9.16 -12.35
N ALA A 32 2.34 8.15 -12.23
CA ALA A 32 2.49 6.85 -12.90
C ALA A 32 1.92 6.86 -14.32
N PHE A 33 0.80 7.55 -14.53
CA PHE A 33 0.03 7.61 -15.76
C PHE A 33 -0.33 9.07 -16.10
N PRO A 34 0.64 9.87 -16.59
CA PRO A 34 0.41 11.28 -16.89
C PRO A 34 -0.53 11.45 -18.09
N SER A 35 -1.26 12.58 -18.11
CA SER A 35 -2.16 12.95 -19.22
C SER A 35 -1.45 12.85 -20.58
N PRO A 36 -2.10 12.30 -21.63
CA PRO A 36 -3.52 11.95 -21.73
C PRO A 36 -3.88 10.55 -21.20
N ALA A 37 -2.96 9.84 -20.54
CA ALA A 37 -3.24 8.53 -20.00
C ALA A 37 -4.31 8.59 -18.89
N ARG A 38 -5.08 7.50 -18.78
CA ARG A 38 -6.10 7.34 -17.73
C ARG A 38 -5.80 6.08 -16.92
N ALA A 39 -6.02 6.17 -15.62
CA ALA A 39 -5.98 5.05 -14.70
C ALA A 39 -7.41 4.58 -14.41
N GLU A 40 -7.76 3.37 -14.86
CA GLU A 40 -9.05 2.76 -14.55
C GLU A 40 -8.91 1.86 -13.33
N ARG A 41 -9.74 2.06 -12.30
CA ARG A 41 -9.76 1.19 -11.12
C ARG A 41 -10.48 -0.12 -11.44
N LYS A 42 -9.82 -1.24 -11.19
CA LYS A 42 -10.36 -2.60 -11.25
C LYS A 42 -10.33 -3.22 -9.85
N THR A 43 -11.20 -4.20 -9.62
CA THR A 43 -11.27 -4.96 -8.36
C THR A 43 -11.15 -6.45 -8.66
N LEU A 44 -10.30 -7.14 -7.90
CA LEU A 44 -10.13 -8.59 -7.92
C LEU A 44 -10.70 -9.17 -6.64
N PHE A 45 -11.47 -10.24 -6.78
CA PHE A 45 -11.96 -11.06 -5.70
C PHE A 45 -11.29 -12.42 -5.79
N LEU A 46 -10.55 -12.79 -4.76
CA LEU A 46 -9.84 -14.04 -4.68
C LEU A 46 -10.67 -15.09 -3.95
N ASP A 47 -10.78 -16.28 -4.54
CA ASP A 47 -11.21 -17.45 -3.79
C ASP A 47 -10.07 -17.98 -2.89
N GLU A 48 -10.36 -19.01 -2.09
CA GLU A 48 -9.39 -19.56 -1.14
C GLU A 48 -8.20 -20.25 -1.83
N ALA A 49 -8.44 -20.90 -2.97
CA ALA A 49 -7.40 -21.60 -3.71
C ALA A 49 -6.44 -20.61 -4.37
N GLN A 50 -6.98 -19.53 -4.96
CA GLN A 50 -6.23 -18.42 -5.52
C GLN A 50 -5.40 -17.73 -4.44
N ALA A 51 -6.01 -17.40 -3.30
CA ALA A 51 -5.31 -16.80 -2.17
C ALA A 51 -4.17 -17.70 -1.67
N GLY A 52 -4.44 -18.99 -1.43
CA GLY A 52 -3.43 -19.95 -0.97
C GLY A 52 -2.27 -20.12 -1.95
N ALA A 53 -2.54 -20.12 -3.26
CA ALA A 53 -1.50 -20.20 -4.29
C ALA A 53 -0.62 -18.95 -4.33
N ILE A 54 -1.23 -17.76 -4.22
CA ILE A 54 -0.52 -16.48 -4.15
C ILE A 54 0.36 -16.42 -2.89
N GLU A 55 -0.18 -16.80 -1.73
CA GLU A 55 0.58 -16.80 -0.47
C GLU A 55 1.79 -17.75 -0.52
N LYS A 56 1.60 -18.95 -1.09
CA LYS A 56 2.68 -19.93 -1.26
C LYS A 56 3.79 -19.39 -2.15
N GLU A 57 3.44 -18.75 -3.26
CA GLU A 57 4.40 -18.18 -4.21
C GLU A 57 5.10 -16.94 -3.63
N ALA A 58 4.36 -16.09 -2.92
CA ALA A 58 4.90 -14.88 -2.32
C ALA A 58 5.71 -15.14 -1.04
N GLY A 59 5.51 -16.29 -0.40
CA GLY A 59 6.13 -16.64 0.89
C GLY A 59 5.58 -15.85 2.08
N SER A 60 4.44 -15.18 1.93
CA SER A 60 3.79 -14.41 2.99
C SER A 60 2.27 -14.42 2.85
N LYS A 61 1.56 -14.17 3.96
CA LYS A 61 0.10 -14.14 4.01
C LYS A 61 -0.48 -12.90 3.34
N LEU A 62 -1.67 -13.03 2.76
CA LEU A 62 -2.45 -11.90 2.26
C LEU A 62 -3.27 -11.29 3.40
N GLY A 63 -3.29 -9.96 3.50
CA GLY A 63 -4.15 -9.25 4.46
C GLY A 63 -5.62 -9.13 4.04
N SER A 64 -5.92 -9.42 2.76
CA SER A 64 -7.26 -9.34 2.17
C SER A 64 -7.38 -10.36 1.03
N ARG A 65 -8.61 -10.71 0.65
CA ARG A 65 -8.92 -11.43 -0.60
C ARG A 65 -9.54 -10.51 -1.66
N VAL A 66 -9.77 -9.24 -1.33
CA VAL A 66 -10.29 -8.22 -2.24
C VAL A 66 -9.20 -7.20 -2.48
N PHE A 67 -8.81 -7.04 -3.74
CA PHE A 67 -7.72 -6.13 -4.14
C PHE A 67 -8.22 -5.16 -5.19
N SER A 68 -8.00 -3.87 -4.97
CA SER A 68 -8.11 -2.89 -6.04
C SER A 68 -6.75 -2.69 -6.70
N TYR A 69 -6.76 -2.57 -8.02
CA TYR A 69 -5.59 -2.19 -8.82
C TYR A 69 -6.04 -1.25 -9.93
N TYR A 70 -5.10 -0.53 -10.53
CA TYR A 70 -5.39 0.45 -11.56
C TYR A 70 -4.71 0.05 -12.85
N VAL A 71 -5.44 0.13 -13.97
CA VAL A 71 -4.93 -0.13 -15.31
C VAL A 71 -4.68 1.21 -15.99
N GLY A 72 -3.42 1.49 -16.29
CA GLY A 72 -3.03 2.69 -17.00
C GLY A 72 -3.08 2.47 -18.52
N ARG A 73 -3.91 3.24 -19.22
CA ARG A 73 -3.98 3.22 -20.69
C ARG A 73 -3.72 4.62 -21.25
N GLY A 74 -2.80 4.70 -22.20
CA GLY A 74 -2.51 5.88 -23.00
C GLY A 74 -3.09 5.78 -24.41
N ALA A 75 -2.75 6.73 -25.27
CA ALA A 75 -3.16 6.71 -26.69
C ALA A 75 -2.64 5.45 -27.41
N ASP A 76 -1.41 5.03 -27.10
CA ASP A 76 -0.72 3.92 -27.75
C ASP A 76 -0.97 2.56 -27.07
N GLY A 77 -1.94 2.49 -26.14
CA GLY A 77 -2.36 1.26 -25.48
C GLY A 77 -1.97 1.14 -24.01
N LEU A 78 -1.75 -0.09 -23.54
CA LEU A 78 -1.50 -0.40 -22.14
C LEU A 78 -0.13 0.15 -21.70
N LEU A 79 -0.11 0.99 -20.66
CA LEU A 79 1.11 1.54 -20.07
C LEU A 79 1.61 0.74 -18.88
N GLY A 80 0.69 0.08 -18.16
CA GLY A 80 1.00 -0.75 -17.01
C GLY A 80 -0.13 -0.83 -15.98
N TYR A 81 0.24 -1.27 -14.78
CA TYR A 81 -0.67 -1.57 -13.68
C TYR A 81 -0.15 -0.96 -12.38
N ALA A 82 -0.99 -0.29 -11.60
CA ALA A 82 -0.61 0.20 -10.29
C ALA A 82 -1.37 -0.54 -9.18
N TYR A 83 -0.63 -1.07 -8.22
CA TYR A 83 -1.15 -1.72 -7.03
C TYR A 83 -0.80 -0.89 -5.80
N PHE A 84 -1.69 -0.90 -4.81
CA PHE A 84 -1.45 -0.27 -3.51
C PHE A 84 -1.47 -1.35 -2.44
N ASP A 85 -0.48 -1.34 -1.56
CA ASP A 85 -0.40 -2.24 -0.40
C ASP A 85 -0.14 -1.40 0.84
N THR A 86 -1.00 -1.55 1.84
CA THR A 86 -0.81 -0.99 3.17
C THR A 86 -0.49 -2.13 4.12
N HIS A 87 0.66 -2.06 4.77
CA HIS A 87 1.11 -3.07 5.72
C HIS A 87 1.75 -2.42 6.95
N LEU A 88 1.94 -3.20 8.00
CA LEU A 88 2.64 -2.73 9.20
C LEU A 88 4.14 -2.95 9.03
N VAL A 89 4.90 -1.89 9.27
CA VAL A 89 6.33 -1.95 9.51
C VAL A 89 6.54 -1.77 11.00
N ARG A 90 6.98 -2.83 11.68
CA ARG A 90 7.01 -2.93 13.15
C ARG A 90 5.59 -2.74 13.73
N THR A 91 5.24 -1.51 14.10
CA THR A 91 3.96 -1.13 14.70
C THR A 91 3.26 -0.01 13.94
N LEU A 92 3.85 0.47 12.84
CA LEU A 92 3.38 1.65 12.12
C LEU A 92 2.90 1.24 10.72
N PRO A 93 1.76 1.77 10.24
CA PRO A 93 1.31 1.52 8.88
C PRO A 93 2.20 2.25 7.87
N GLU A 94 2.55 1.55 6.80
CA GLU A 94 3.19 2.07 5.60
C GLU A 94 2.30 1.75 4.40
N THR A 95 2.06 2.72 3.53
CA THR A 95 1.39 2.48 2.24
C THR A 95 2.38 2.68 1.11
N ILE A 96 2.48 1.67 0.24
CA ILE A 96 3.28 1.72 -0.97
C ILE A 96 2.43 1.59 -2.23
N MET A 97 2.89 2.20 -3.32
CA MET A 97 2.44 1.90 -4.67
C MET A 97 3.50 1.06 -5.39
N VAL A 98 3.08 0.00 -6.06
CA VAL A 98 3.93 -0.79 -6.96
C VAL A 98 3.38 -0.65 -8.38
N LEU A 99 4.19 -0.06 -9.24
CA LEU A 99 3.90 0.13 -10.66
C LEU A 99 4.54 -1.01 -11.45
N LEU A 100 3.72 -1.79 -12.15
CA LEU A 100 4.14 -2.81 -13.10
C LEU A 100 4.04 -2.28 -14.52
N GLY A 101 4.97 -2.68 -15.39
CA GLY A 101 4.88 -2.47 -16.82
C GLY A 101 3.85 -3.38 -17.48
N PRO A 102 3.59 -3.19 -18.80
CA PRO A 102 2.73 -4.07 -19.58
C PRO A 102 3.26 -5.51 -19.63
N ASP A 103 4.57 -5.70 -19.42
CA ASP A 103 5.24 -7.00 -19.34
C ASP A 103 5.17 -7.64 -17.95
N GLY A 104 4.44 -7.03 -17.01
CA GLY A 104 4.28 -7.51 -15.64
C GLY A 104 5.51 -7.33 -14.75
N LYS A 105 6.55 -6.62 -15.21
CA LYS A 105 7.74 -6.34 -14.39
C LYS A 105 7.56 -5.08 -13.57
N ILE A 106 8.17 -5.04 -12.38
CA ILE A 106 8.20 -3.82 -11.57
C ILE A 106 8.96 -2.73 -12.31
N LYS A 107 8.28 -1.62 -12.59
CA LYS A 107 8.87 -0.38 -13.10
C LYS A 107 9.25 0.56 -11.96
N ARG A 108 8.43 0.62 -10.91
CA ARG A 108 8.62 1.57 -9.81
C ARG A 108 7.94 1.09 -8.53
N VAL A 109 8.54 1.41 -7.39
CA VAL A 109 7.94 1.25 -6.05
C VAL A 109 8.06 2.59 -5.35
N GLU A 110 6.95 3.10 -4.82
CA GLU A 110 6.88 4.40 -4.13
C GLU A 110 6.24 4.23 -2.76
N VAL A 111 6.81 4.86 -1.74
CA VAL A 111 6.19 4.97 -0.41
C VAL A 111 5.34 6.24 -0.38
N LEU A 112 4.04 6.09 -0.10
CA LEU A 112 3.06 7.19 -0.14
C LEU A 112 2.82 7.80 1.23
N SER A 113 2.80 6.97 2.26
CA SER A 113 2.61 7.39 3.63
C SER A 113 3.40 6.48 4.56
N PHE A 114 4.06 7.09 5.52
CA PHE A 114 4.78 6.37 6.56
C PHE A 114 4.80 7.22 7.84
N SER A 115 4.41 6.62 8.96
CA SER A 115 4.16 7.35 10.22
C SER A 115 5.42 7.51 11.08
N GLU A 116 6.50 8.05 10.53
CA GLU A 116 7.73 8.32 11.32
C GLU A 116 7.85 9.79 11.74
N ASP A 117 8.24 10.03 13.00
CA ASP A 117 8.56 11.37 13.51
C ASP A 117 9.95 11.81 13.01
N LEU A 118 9.96 12.47 11.87
CA LEU A 118 11.18 13.04 11.28
C LEU A 118 11.42 14.45 11.84
N ALA A 119 12.50 14.58 12.61
CA ALA A 119 12.96 15.85 13.15
C ALA A 119 14.46 16.04 12.88
N LEU A 120 14.84 17.25 12.45
CA LEU A 120 16.24 17.62 12.30
C LEU A 120 16.98 17.34 13.62
N HIS A 121 18.15 16.70 13.52
CA HIS A 121 19.03 16.35 14.64
C HIS A 121 18.53 15.27 15.62
N ARG A 122 17.35 14.65 15.42
CA ARG A 122 16.86 13.59 16.33
C ARG A 122 16.00 12.48 15.70
N GLY A 123 15.40 12.73 14.54
CA GLY A 123 14.46 11.81 13.89
C GLY A 123 14.91 11.26 12.53
N ILE A 124 16.09 11.66 12.04
CA ILE A 124 16.64 11.10 10.80
C ILE A 124 17.48 9.87 11.16
N ARG A 125 16.89 8.68 11.04
CA ARG A 125 17.61 7.41 11.24
C ARG A 125 18.44 7.06 10.00
N ASN A 126 19.58 6.39 10.24
CA ASN A 126 20.42 5.86 9.17
C ASN A 126 19.74 4.67 8.47
N LEU A 127 20.10 4.41 7.21
CA LEU A 127 19.63 3.25 6.44
C LEU A 127 20.03 1.90 7.08
N THR A 128 21.17 1.86 7.78
CA THR A 128 21.60 0.70 8.56
C THR A 128 20.58 0.42 9.68
N GLY A 129 19.79 -0.65 9.53
CA GLY A 129 18.68 -0.99 10.45
C GLY A 129 17.27 -0.86 9.85
N ALA A 130 17.15 -0.44 8.58
CA ALA A 130 15.89 -0.43 7.82
C ALA A 130 15.49 -1.81 7.26
N SER A 131 16.11 -2.90 7.71
CA SER A 131 15.89 -4.25 7.19
C SER A 131 14.43 -4.70 7.28
N LEU A 132 13.72 -4.31 8.34
CA LEU A 132 12.29 -4.63 8.49
C LEU A 132 11.42 -3.92 7.45
N THR A 133 11.72 -2.66 7.13
CA THR A 133 11.04 -1.93 6.05
C THR A 133 11.34 -2.57 4.70
N ALA A 134 12.62 -2.86 4.43
CA ALA A 134 13.04 -3.49 3.17
C ALA A 134 12.39 -4.88 2.99
N GLU A 135 12.31 -5.68 4.06
CA GLU A 135 11.66 -6.98 4.06
C GLU A 135 10.15 -6.85 3.83
N ALA A 136 9.50 -5.88 4.48
CA ALA A 136 8.07 -5.66 4.33
C ALA A 136 7.69 -5.19 2.91
N ILE A 137 8.45 -4.24 2.34
CA ILE A 137 8.31 -3.81 0.94
C ILE A 137 8.59 -4.98 -0.01
N THR A 138 9.61 -5.79 0.25
CA THR A 138 9.93 -6.96 -0.58
C THR A 138 8.81 -8.00 -0.55
N ALA A 139 8.25 -8.27 0.64
CA ALA A 139 7.11 -9.18 0.80
C ALA A 139 5.88 -8.64 0.06
N ALA A 140 5.60 -7.34 0.15
CA ALA A 140 4.53 -6.68 -0.58
C ALA A 140 4.72 -6.81 -2.10
N CYS A 141 5.92 -6.54 -2.61
CA CYS A 141 6.25 -6.72 -4.03
C CYS A 141 6.05 -8.17 -4.48
N ARG A 142 6.47 -9.16 -3.68
CA ARG A 142 6.26 -10.59 -3.98
C ARG A 142 4.79 -10.95 -4.05
N ARG A 143 3.97 -10.47 -3.10
CA ARG A 143 2.51 -10.67 -3.11
C ARG A 143 1.88 -10.07 -4.36
N ILE A 144 2.24 -8.83 -4.71
CA ILE A 144 1.71 -8.13 -5.88
C ILE A 144 2.09 -8.83 -7.17
N LEU A 145 3.35 -9.27 -7.32
CA LEU A 145 3.79 -10.02 -8.49
C LEU A 145 3.05 -11.36 -8.64
N ALA A 146 2.94 -12.12 -7.56
CA ALA A 146 2.21 -13.40 -7.56
C ALA A 146 0.72 -13.19 -7.89
N LEU A 147 0.09 -12.17 -7.31
CA LEU A 147 -1.30 -11.79 -7.59
C LEU A 147 -1.48 -11.37 -9.05
N HIS A 148 -0.60 -10.51 -9.57
CA HIS A 148 -0.66 -10.02 -10.95
C HIS A 148 -0.53 -11.17 -11.95
N ARG A 149 0.45 -12.07 -11.76
CA ARG A 149 0.67 -13.22 -12.63
C ARG A 149 -0.50 -14.20 -12.67
N ARG A 150 -1.21 -14.38 -11.54
CA ARG A 150 -2.30 -15.36 -11.44
C ARG A 150 -3.66 -14.81 -11.82
N VAL A 151 -3.91 -13.54 -11.54
CA VAL A 151 -5.26 -12.97 -11.59
C VAL A 151 -5.30 -11.60 -12.26
N GLY A 152 -4.27 -10.76 -12.08
CA GLY A 152 -4.34 -9.34 -12.44
C GLY A 152 -3.89 -8.93 -13.85
N GLY A 153 -3.09 -9.74 -14.55
CA GLY A 153 -2.34 -9.28 -15.74
C GLY A 153 -2.55 -10.00 -17.07
N GLY A 154 -3.46 -10.99 -17.17
CA GLY A 154 -3.50 -11.84 -18.36
C GLY A 154 -4.80 -12.58 -18.62
N LYS A 155 -5.94 -12.01 -18.23
CA LYS A 155 -7.28 -12.55 -18.54
C LYS A 155 -8.23 -11.49 -19.13
N GLU A 156 -7.69 -10.62 -19.99
CA GLU A 156 -8.48 -9.91 -21.01
C GLU A 156 -8.05 -10.42 -22.38
#